data_AF-A0A9E5R7Y3-F1
#
_entry.id   AF-A0A9E5R7Y3-F1
#
_cell.length_a   1.000
_cell.length_b   1.000
_cell.length_c   1.000
_cell.angle_alpha   90.00
_cell.angle_beta   90.00
_cell.angle_gamma   90.00
#
_symmetry.space_group_name_H-M   'P 1'
#
loop_
_entity.id
_entity.type
_entity.pdbx_description
1 polymer ?
#
loop_
_entity_poly.entity_id
_entity_poly.type
_entity_poly.pdbx_seq_one_letter_code
_entity_poly.pdbx_strand_id
1 'polypeptide(L)'
;MQVAPLPENEASRLQALNRCEILDTPPEAAFDDLTRLAAQICQTPVALVSLVDAERQWFKSKVGLDASETSRDVAFCAHAILQPEAVLIVPNALEDPRFADNPLVVEAPHIRFYAGAPLVTPDGFVLGSLCVIDFVSRNLSLEQRETLRVLARQVVTQLELRHNLKTLENTLEQRRQAEDSLQHQIQRVLLLKQITQKIRQSLDVDQILQTTATQIGQAFGVNRCVIRTYIAAPAPKAPGVAEYLENGYESASELEIPAVDNPHMQRLLFHDQAIAPQMYTLNPFCCQRRHYIGKFT
;
A
#
# COMPACT_ATOMS: atom_id res chain seq x y z
N MET A 1 36.09 -5.09 -36.99
CA MET A 1 34.75 -5.61 -36.69
C MET A 1 33.82 -4.43 -36.73
N GLN A 2 32.63 -4.59 -37.29
CA GLN A 2 31.64 -3.52 -37.26
C GLN A 2 30.84 -3.62 -35.97
N VAL A 3 31.07 -2.68 -35.04
CA VAL A 3 30.24 -2.53 -33.85
C VAL A 3 28.81 -2.19 -34.30
N ALA A 4 27.82 -2.86 -33.72
CA ALA A 4 26.42 -2.59 -34.02
C ALA A 4 26.07 -1.16 -33.58
N PRO A 5 25.40 -0.35 -34.43
CA PRO A 5 24.86 0.92 -33.98
C PRO A 5 23.79 0.68 -32.89
N LEU A 6 23.54 1.70 -32.07
CA LEU A 6 22.43 1.67 -31.13
C LEU A 6 21.10 1.89 -31.89
N PRO A 7 20.02 1.17 -31.53
CA PRO A 7 18.66 1.50 -31.97
C PRO A 7 18.28 2.94 -31.64
N GLU A 8 17.47 3.58 -32.48
CA GLU A 8 16.97 4.96 -32.24
C GLU A 8 16.20 5.08 -30.90
N ASN A 9 15.55 4.00 -30.48
CA ASN A 9 14.77 3.91 -29.24
C ASN A 9 15.54 3.24 -28.08
N GLU A 10 16.88 3.24 -28.09
CA GLU A 10 17.71 2.49 -27.13
C GLU A 10 17.36 2.77 -25.66
N ALA A 11 17.16 4.03 -25.28
CA ALA A 11 16.81 4.38 -23.90
C ALA A 11 15.49 3.71 -23.46
N SER A 12 14.47 3.75 -24.30
CA SER A 12 13.16 3.13 -24.02
C SER A 12 13.24 1.60 -24.05
N ARG A 13 14.06 1.03 -24.92
CA ARG A 13 14.35 -0.41 -25.00
C ARG A 13 15.04 -0.93 -23.73
N LEU A 14 16.05 -0.21 -23.23
CA LEU A 14 16.71 -0.53 -21.96
C LEU A 14 15.76 -0.41 -20.77
N GLN A 15 14.89 0.61 -20.76
CA GLN A 15 13.83 0.68 -19.74
C GLN A 15 12.89 -0.52 -19.82
N ALA A 16 12.50 -0.97 -21.01
CA ALA A 16 11.68 -2.16 -21.18
C ALA A 16 12.37 -3.43 -20.67
N LEU A 17 13.67 -3.59 -20.96
CA LEU A 17 14.48 -4.70 -20.44
C LEU A 17 14.54 -4.68 -18.90
N ASN A 18 14.78 -3.50 -18.31
CA ASN A 18 14.85 -3.35 -16.86
C ASN A 18 13.51 -3.63 -16.17
N ARG A 19 12.38 -3.26 -16.78
CA ARG A 19 11.04 -3.60 -16.26
C ARG A 19 10.82 -5.10 -16.16
N CYS A 20 11.43 -5.91 -17.04
CA CYS A 20 11.32 -7.36 -16.96
C CYS A 20 12.02 -7.96 -15.73
N GLU A 21 12.92 -7.22 -15.05
CA GLU A 21 13.65 -7.66 -13.85
C GLU A 21 14.27 -9.07 -14.01
N ILE A 22 14.83 -9.31 -15.19
CA ILE A 22 15.30 -10.62 -15.65
C ILE A 22 16.83 -10.75 -15.66
N LEU A 23 17.55 -9.64 -15.80
CA LEU A 23 19.01 -9.64 -15.80
C LEU A 23 19.55 -10.12 -14.45
N ASP A 24 20.66 -10.85 -14.48
CA ASP A 24 21.37 -11.40 -13.31
C ASP A 24 20.49 -12.30 -12.41
N THR A 25 19.40 -12.85 -12.95
CA THR A 25 18.56 -13.81 -12.23
C THR A 25 19.07 -15.25 -12.43
N PRO A 26 18.79 -16.17 -11.49
CA PRO A 26 19.14 -17.58 -11.65
C PRO A 26 18.54 -18.21 -12.91
N PRO A 27 19.09 -19.35 -13.38
CA PRO A 27 18.49 -20.13 -14.45
C PRO A 27 17.04 -20.54 -14.12
N GLU A 28 16.20 -20.58 -15.14
CA GLU A 28 14.77 -20.90 -15.02
C GLU A 28 14.41 -21.92 -16.10
N ALA A 29 13.87 -23.08 -15.69
CA ALA A 29 13.64 -24.23 -16.58
C ALA A 29 12.81 -23.89 -17.84
N ALA A 30 11.84 -22.98 -17.72
CA ALA A 30 11.04 -22.53 -18.85
C ALA A 30 11.87 -21.92 -20.00
N PHE A 31 12.96 -21.21 -19.69
CA PHE A 31 13.88 -20.67 -20.70
C PHE A 31 14.87 -21.73 -21.18
N ASP A 32 15.33 -22.60 -20.28
CA ASP A 32 16.25 -23.71 -20.58
C ASP A 32 15.64 -24.68 -21.60
N ASP A 33 14.35 -25.02 -21.44
CA ASP A 33 13.63 -25.90 -22.35
C ASP A 33 13.51 -25.29 -23.75
N LEU A 34 13.16 -24.01 -23.85
CA LEU A 34 13.08 -23.29 -25.14
C LEU A 34 14.45 -23.21 -25.83
N THR A 35 15.51 -23.01 -25.06
CA THR A 35 16.88 -22.94 -25.57
C THR A 35 17.34 -24.31 -26.09
N ARG A 36 17.04 -25.38 -25.34
CA ARG A 36 17.32 -26.76 -25.76
C ARG A 36 16.56 -27.14 -27.02
N LEU A 37 15.29 -26.77 -27.12
CA LEU A 37 14.49 -26.99 -28.32
C LEU A 37 15.06 -26.24 -29.53
N ALA A 38 15.51 -24.99 -29.36
CA ALA A 38 16.15 -24.24 -30.43
C ALA A 38 17.41 -24.96 -30.95
N ALA A 39 18.29 -25.42 -30.07
CA ALA A 39 19.48 -26.19 -30.44
C ALA A 39 19.12 -27.49 -31.19
N GLN A 40 18.13 -28.24 -30.70
CA GLN A 40 17.70 -29.51 -31.28
C GLN A 40 17.09 -29.33 -32.69
N ILE A 41 16.19 -28.36 -32.85
CA ILE A 41 15.45 -28.13 -34.09
C ILE A 41 16.39 -27.56 -35.17
N CYS A 42 17.26 -26.63 -34.80
CA CYS A 42 18.26 -26.07 -35.71
C CYS A 42 19.48 -26.99 -35.91
N GLN A 43 19.58 -28.07 -35.11
CA GLN A 43 20.69 -29.02 -35.08
C GLN A 43 22.05 -28.35 -34.88
N THR A 44 22.10 -27.37 -33.99
CA THR A 44 23.30 -26.60 -33.67
C THR A 44 23.85 -27.00 -32.30
N PRO A 45 25.18 -26.94 -32.09
CA PRO A 45 25.77 -27.27 -30.80
C PRO A 45 25.45 -26.22 -29.73
N VAL A 46 25.17 -24.97 -30.14
CA VAL A 46 24.94 -23.85 -29.24
C VAL A 46 23.59 -23.19 -29.52
N ALA A 47 22.89 -22.84 -28.44
CA ALA A 47 21.71 -21.98 -28.46
C ALA A 47 21.65 -21.14 -27.20
N LEU A 48 21.13 -19.91 -27.31
CA LEU A 48 21.10 -18.93 -26.23
C LEU A 48 19.77 -18.16 -26.24
N VAL A 49 19.20 -17.94 -25.06
CA VAL A 49 18.30 -16.80 -24.82
C VAL A 49 19.19 -15.64 -24.38
N SER A 50 19.46 -14.74 -25.33
CA SER A 50 20.40 -13.65 -25.19
C SER A 50 19.66 -12.32 -25.04
N LEU A 51 19.95 -11.58 -23.98
CA LEU A 51 19.41 -10.25 -23.71
C LEU A 51 20.51 -9.21 -23.88
N VAL A 52 20.21 -8.12 -24.61
CA VAL A 52 21.19 -7.07 -24.90
C VAL A 52 20.97 -5.92 -23.93
N ASP A 53 21.89 -5.75 -22.99
CA ASP A 53 21.95 -4.65 -22.02
C ASP A 53 22.78 -3.49 -22.60
N ALA A 54 22.99 -2.42 -21.83
CA ALA A 54 23.70 -1.22 -22.26
C ALA A 54 25.11 -1.56 -22.79
N GLU A 55 25.92 -2.27 -21.99
CA GLU A 55 27.34 -2.53 -22.27
C GLU A 55 27.65 -4.02 -22.53
N ARG A 56 26.68 -4.89 -22.29
CA ARG A 56 26.86 -6.35 -22.34
C ARG A 56 25.72 -7.06 -23.04
N GLN A 57 26.01 -8.29 -23.43
CA GLN A 57 25.04 -9.28 -23.84
C GLN A 57 25.00 -10.34 -22.75
N TRP A 58 23.87 -10.50 -22.08
CA TRP A 58 23.68 -11.42 -20.95
C TRP A 58 22.83 -12.63 -21.35
N PHE A 59 23.21 -13.82 -20.92
CA PHE A 59 22.53 -15.06 -21.29
C PHE A 59 21.60 -15.54 -20.19
N LYS A 60 20.27 -15.43 -20.43
CA LYS A 60 19.26 -15.97 -19.52
C LYS A 60 19.29 -17.49 -19.45
N SER A 61 19.56 -18.10 -20.61
CA SER A 61 19.67 -19.54 -20.76
C SER A 61 20.65 -19.83 -21.89
N LYS A 62 21.37 -20.95 -21.76
CA LYS A 62 22.43 -21.35 -22.67
C LYS A 62 22.56 -22.86 -22.80
N VAL A 63 22.89 -23.31 -24.00
CA VAL A 63 23.28 -24.68 -24.33
C VAL A 63 24.60 -24.61 -25.08
N GLY A 64 25.56 -25.47 -24.72
CA GLY A 64 26.83 -25.62 -25.45
C GLY A 64 27.84 -24.49 -25.27
N LEU A 65 27.64 -23.59 -24.31
CA LEU A 65 28.54 -22.46 -24.01
C LEU A 65 28.68 -22.24 -22.50
N ASP A 66 29.92 -22.10 -22.02
CA ASP A 66 30.20 -21.88 -20.58
C ASP A 66 30.11 -20.41 -20.17
N ALA A 67 30.36 -19.47 -21.09
CA ALA A 67 30.23 -18.05 -20.83
C ALA A 67 28.80 -17.69 -20.42
N SER A 68 28.63 -16.75 -19.49
CA SER A 68 27.31 -16.26 -19.05
C SER A 68 26.95 -14.90 -19.65
N GLU A 69 27.94 -14.20 -20.20
CA GLU A 69 27.78 -12.94 -20.88
C GLU A 69 28.97 -12.66 -21.80
N THR A 70 28.83 -11.69 -22.68
CA THR A 70 29.91 -11.12 -23.50
C THR A 70 29.78 -9.61 -23.56
N SER A 71 30.84 -8.89 -23.96
CA SER A 71 30.71 -7.47 -24.32
C SER A 71 29.67 -7.29 -25.45
N ARG A 72 28.91 -6.20 -25.40
CA ARG A 72 27.96 -5.83 -26.46
C ARG A 72 28.65 -5.55 -27.79
N ASP A 73 29.88 -5.01 -27.76
CA ASP A 73 30.59 -4.61 -28.98
C ASP A 73 30.86 -5.79 -29.92
N VAL A 74 31.12 -6.97 -29.33
CA VAL A 74 31.42 -8.21 -30.06
C VAL A 74 30.17 -9.08 -30.29
N ALA A 75 29.01 -8.66 -29.80
CA ALA A 75 27.80 -9.47 -29.78
C ALA A 75 27.08 -9.51 -31.14
N PHE A 76 26.85 -10.71 -31.68
CA PHE A 76 25.98 -10.90 -32.84
C PHE A 76 24.54 -10.46 -32.55
N CYS A 77 24.05 -10.65 -31.33
CA CYS A 77 22.69 -10.24 -30.96
C CYS A 77 22.51 -8.72 -30.98
N ALA A 78 23.59 -7.93 -30.79
CA ALA A 78 23.52 -6.47 -30.91
C ALA A 78 23.17 -6.03 -32.34
N HIS A 79 23.54 -6.80 -33.36
CA HIS A 79 23.08 -6.59 -34.74
C HIS A 79 21.66 -7.11 -34.97
N ALA A 80 21.30 -8.22 -34.32
CA ALA A 80 19.97 -8.83 -34.47
C ALA A 80 18.84 -7.94 -33.94
N ILE A 81 19.08 -7.17 -32.86
CA ILE A 81 18.06 -6.28 -32.29
C ILE A 81 17.69 -5.08 -33.18
N LEU A 82 18.47 -4.82 -34.24
CA LEU A 82 18.22 -3.71 -35.17
C LEU A 82 17.14 -4.02 -36.21
N GLN A 83 16.73 -5.28 -36.34
CA GLN A 83 15.74 -5.72 -37.33
C GLN A 83 14.61 -6.51 -36.64
N PRO A 84 13.59 -5.85 -36.08
CA PRO A 84 12.53 -6.52 -35.30
C PRO A 84 11.77 -7.61 -36.06
N GLU A 85 11.59 -7.43 -37.36
CA GLU A 85 10.73 -8.28 -38.20
C GLU A 85 11.43 -9.51 -38.79
N ALA A 86 12.76 -9.59 -38.68
CA ALA A 86 13.55 -10.57 -39.41
C ALA A 86 14.49 -11.36 -38.50
N VAL A 87 14.58 -12.67 -38.76
CA VAL A 87 15.66 -13.50 -38.20
C VAL A 87 16.95 -13.08 -38.90
N LEU A 88 17.92 -12.59 -38.13
CA LEU A 88 19.26 -12.36 -38.64
C LEU A 88 19.94 -13.70 -38.89
N ILE A 89 20.38 -13.97 -40.11
CA ILE A 89 21.09 -15.21 -40.47
C ILE A 89 22.44 -14.84 -41.08
N VAL A 90 23.49 -15.45 -40.52
CA VAL A 90 24.87 -15.33 -40.96
C VAL A 90 25.36 -16.75 -41.28
N PRO A 91 25.32 -17.16 -42.57
CA PRO A 91 25.68 -18.51 -42.97
C PRO A 91 27.15 -18.87 -42.69
N ASN A 92 28.05 -17.90 -42.91
CA ASN A 92 29.47 -17.97 -42.59
C ASN A 92 29.99 -16.59 -42.13
N ALA A 93 30.37 -16.48 -40.86
CA ALA A 93 30.82 -15.25 -40.23
C ALA A 93 32.16 -14.74 -40.78
N LEU A 94 32.99 -15.62 -41.36
CA LEU A 94 34.23 -15.22 -42.05
C LEU A 94 33.97 -14.47 -43.36
N GLU A 95 32.80 -14.68 -43.96
CA GLU A 95 32.41 -14.06 -45.24
C GLU A 95 31.52 -12.84 -45.03
N ASP A 96 31.02 -12.61 -43.82
CA ASP A 96 30.17 -11.48 -43.48
C ASP A 96 31.02 -10.28 -43.02
N PRO A 97 31.01 -9.15 -43.74
CA PRO A 97 31.84 -7.99 -43.41
C PRO A 97 31.60 -7.43 -42.00
N ARG A 98 30.44 -7.69 -41.40
CA ARG A 98 30.12 -7.23 -40.03
C ARG A 98 30.92 -8.00 -38.98
N PHE A 99 31.25 -9.27 -39.27
CA PHE A 99 31.75 -10.24 -38.29
C PHE A 99 33.10 -10.87 -38.66
N ALA A 100 33.62 -10.70 -39.88
CA ALA A 100 34.80 -11.40 -40.39
C ALA A 100 36.05 -11.25 -39.52
N ASP A 101 36.21 -10.12 -38.84
CA ASP A 101 37.30 -9.79 -37.92
C ASP A 101 36.82 -9.62 -36.46
N ASN A 102 35.64 -10.17 -36.13
CA ASN A 102 35.14 -10.25 -34.75
C ASN A 102 35.98 -11.25 -33.95
N PRO A 103 36.42 -10.92 -32.71
CA PRO A 103 37.19 -11.84 -31.86
C PRO A 103 36.56 -13.23 -31.72
N LEU A 104 35.23 -13.32 -31.61
CA LEU A 104 34.52 -14.60 -31.47
C LEU A 104 34.57 -15.47 -32.75
N VAL A 105 35.01 -14.90 -33.87
CA VAL A 105 35.13 -15.56 -35.18
C VAL A 105 36.59 -15.91 -35.49
N VAL A 106 37.50 -14.95 -35.31
CA VAL A 106 38.94 -15.13 -35.63
C VAL A 106 39.70 -15.86 -34.52
N GLU A 107 39.30 -15.69 -33.28
CA GLU A 107 39.83 -16.40 -32.11
C GLU A 107 38.80 -17.42 -31.60
N ALA A 108 39.12 -18.12 -30.51
CA ALA A 108 38.19 -19.02 -29.87
C ALA A 108 36.89 -18.26 -29.48
N PRO A 109 35.70 -18.83 -29.74
CA PRO A 109 35.45 -20.23 -30.08
C PRO A 109 35.34 -20.51 -31.60
N HIS A 110 35.73 -19.59 -32.47
CA HIS A 110 35.68 -19.71 -33.92
C HIS A 110 34.25 -19.91 -34.48
N ILE A 111 33.34 -19.02 -34.08
CA ILE A 111 31.97 -19.00 -34.61
C ILE A 111 31.99 -18.90 -36.14
N ARG A 112 31.19 -19.73 -36.82
CA ARG A 112 31.00 -19.68 -38.27
C ARG A 112 29.56 -19.38 -38.63
N PHE A 113 28.61 -19.96 -37.94
CA PHE A 113 27.20 -19.74 -38.24
C PHE A 113 26.50 -19.08 -37.05
N TYR A 114 25.60 -18.15 -37.37
CA TYR A 114 24.70 -17.53 -36.41
C TYR A 114 23.32 -17.37 -37.02
N ALA A 115 22.28 -17.70 -36.27
CA ALA A 115 20.93 -17.24 -36.54
C ALA A 115 20.25 -16.75 -35.26
N GLY A 116 19.69 -15.55 -35.29
CA GLY A 116 19.05 -14.92 -34.13
C GLY A 116 17.65 -14.42 -34.47
N ALA A 117 16.65 -14.95 -33.79
CA ALA A 117 15.28 -14.47 -33.85
C ALA A 117 15.06 -13.38 -32.77
N PRO A 118 14.66 -12.15 -33.14
CA PRO A 118 14.45 -11.05 -32.21
C PRO A 118 13.40 -11.38 -31.12
N LEU A 119 13.67 -10.95 -29.88
CA LEU A 119 12.73 -11.01 -28.76
C LEU A 119 11.98 -9.68 -28.67
N VAL A 120 10.86 -9.58 -29.39
CA VAL A 120 10.06 -8.35 -29.50
C VAL A 120 8.92 -8.36 -28.49
N THR A 121 8.88 -7.38 -27.59
CA THR A 121 7.75 -7.19 -26.66
C THR A 121 6.50 -6.70 -27.40
N PRO A 122 5.28 -6.82 -26.83
CA PRO A 122 4.08 -6.24 -27.43
C PRO A 122 4.15 -4.73 -27.63
N ASP A 123 4.91 -4.03 -26.78
CA ASP A 123 5.21 -2.60 -26.93
C ASP A 123 6.17 -2.29 -28.10
N GLY A 124 6.66 -3.30 -28.82
CA GLY A 124 7.57 -3.16 -29.96
C GLY A 124 9.05 -3.01 -29.62
N PHE A 125 9.47 -3.25 -28.37
CA PHE A 125 10.87 -3.17 -27.97
C PHE A 125 11.58 -4.51 -28.18
N VAL A 126 12.75 -4.49 -28.81
CA VAL A 126 13.55 -5.71 -29.01
C VAL A 126 14.54 -5.87 -27.85
N LEU A 127 14.29 -6.84 -26.97
CA LEU A 127 15.11 -7.00 -25.75
C LEU A 127 16.41 -7.76 -26.01
N GLY A 128 16.45 -8.54 -27.08
CA GLY A 128 17.57 -9.41 -27.41
C GLY A 128 17.18 -10.40 -28.52
N SER A 129 17.71 -11.61 -28.48
CA SER A 129 17.36 -12.66 -29.44
C SER A 129 17.41 -14.06 -28.82
N LEU A 130 16.53 -14.95 -29.28
CA LEU A 130 16.77 -16.39 -29.21
C LEU A 130 17.67 -16.76 -30.39
N CYS A 131 18.90 -17.17 -30.12
CA CYS A 131 19.88 -17.44 -31.16
C CYS A 131 20.48 -18.84 -31.09
N VAL A 132 20.95 -19.31 -32.24
CA VAL A 132 21.63 -20.58 -32.44
C VAL A 132 22.97 -20.31 -33.12
N ILE A 133 24.00 -21.03 -32.70
CA ILE A 133 25.39 -20.82 -33.13
C ILE A 133 26.00 -22.16 -33.51
N ASP A 134 26.79 -22.18 -34.58
CA ASP A 134 27.57 -23.35 -35.01
C ASP A 134 29.02 -22.93 -35.37
N PHE A 135 29.94 -23.88 -35.25
CA PHE A 135 31.36 -23.71 -35.54
C PHE A 135 31.70 -24.12 -36.99
N VAL A 136 30.69 -24.52 -37.76
CA VAL A 136 30.73 -24.75 -39.21
C VAL A 136 29.71 -23.86 -39.92
N SER A 137 29.94 -23.57 -41.19
CA SER A 137 28.98 -22.83 -42.01
C SER A 137 27.67 -23.61 -42.17
N ARG A 138 26.52 -22.93 -42.13
CA ARG A 138 25.21 -23.57 -42.19
C ARG A 138 24.17 -22.65 -42.84
N ASN A 139 23.12 -23.25 -43.40
CA ASN A 139 21.92 -22.54 -43.81
C ASN A 139 20.71 -23.16 -43.10
N LEU A 140 19.85 -22.33 -42.50
CA LEU A 140 18.58 -22.82 -41.96
C LEU A 140 17.54 -22.99 -43.06
N SER A 141 16.79 -24.08 -42.99
CA SER A 141 15.58 -24.27 -43.78
C SER A 141 14.52 -23.21 -43.42
N LEU A 142 13.53 -23.01 -44.29
CA LEU A 142 12.42 -22.11 -43.99
C LEU A 142 11.70 -22.53 -42.69
N GLU A 143 11.42 -23.83 -42.54
CA GLU A 143 10.80 -24.39 -41.34
C GLU A 143 11.60 -24.08 -40.08
N GLN A 144 12.92 -24.28 -40.07
CA GLN A 144 13.77 -23.95 -38.92
C GLN A 144 13.73 -22.46 -38.55
N ARG A 145 13.70 -21.56 -39.55
CA ARG A 145 13.58 -20.12 -39.32
C ARG A 145 12.23 -19.75 -38.72
N GLU A 146 11.15 -20.32 -39.26
CA GLU A 146 9.79 -20.14 -38.74
C GLU A 146 9.70 -20.62 -37.29
N THR A 147 10.22 -21.82 -37.01
CA THR A 147 10.20 -22.39 -35.65
C THR A 147 11.05 -21.58 -34.68
N LEU A 148 12.23 -21.09 -35.09
CA LEU A 148 13.04 -20.22 -34.24
C LEU A 148 12.27 -18.93 -33.87
N ARG A 149 11.51 -18.36 -34.82
CA ARG A 149 10.65 -17.20 -34.54
C ARG A 149 9.49 -17.54 -33.61
N VAL A 150 8.89 -18.72 -33.75
CA VAL A 150 7.84 -19.21 -32.83
C VAL A 150 8.40 -19.33 -31.41
N LEU A 151 9.58 -19.94 -31.25
CA LEU A 151 10.24 -20.08 -29.96
C LEU A 151 10.63 -18.72 -29.37
N ALA A 152 11.10 -17.77 -30.18
CA ALA A 152 11.37 -16.41 -29.73
C ALA A 152 10.13 -15.72 -29.16
N ARG A 153 8.96 -15.89 -29.80
CA ARG A 153 7.68 -15.42 -29.24
C ARG A 153 7.35 -16.10 -27.91
N GLN A 154 7.61 -17.40 -27.78
CA GLN A 154 7.40 -18.11 -26.51
C GLN A 154 8.32 -17.59 -25.40
N VAL A 155 9.58 -17.27 -25.72
CA VAL A 155 10.50 -16.62 -24.76
C VAL A 155 9.92 -15.30 -24.26
N VAL A 156 9.39 -14.46 -25.16
CA VAL A 156 8.73 -13.21 -24.77
C VAL A 156 7.52 -13.47 -23.89
N THR A 157 6.65 -14.43 -24.24
CA THR A 157 5.51 -14.80 -23.39
C THR A 157 5.94 -15.23 -21.98
N GLN A 158 7.08 -15.94 -21.84
CA GLN A 158 7.62 -16.29 -20.53
C GLN A 158 8.13 -15.07 -19.74
N LEU A 159 8.79 -14.12 -20.41
CA LEU A 159 9.22 -12.86 -19.80
C LEU A 159 8.02 -12.06 -19.26
N GLU A 160 6.94 -11.97 -20.04
CA GLU A 160 5.74 -11.25 -19.66
C GLU A 160 5.00 -11.93 -18.50
N LEU A 161 4.84 -13.26 -18.59
CA LEU A 161 4.21 -14.03 -17.52
C LEU A 161 4.97 -13.83 -16.20
N ARG A 162 6.30 -13.91 -16.24
CA ARG A 162 7.16 -13.68 -15.08
C ARG A 162 6.97 -12.28 -14.49
N HIS A 163 7.00 -11.24 -15.33
CA HIS A 163 6.79 -9.86 -14.89
C HIS A 163 5.40 -9.65 -14.27
N ASN A 164 4.37 -10.20 -14.89
CA ASN A 164 2.98 -10.09 -14.42
C ASN A 164 2.77 -10.81 -13.08
N LEU A 165 3.34 -12.01 -12.92
CA LEU A 165 3.27 -12.75 -11.64
C LEU A 165 3.93 -11.96 -10.51
N LYS A 166 5.12 -11.40 -10.74
CA LYS A 166 5.81 -10.58 -9.73
C LYS A 166 5.02 -9.31 -9.38
N THR A 167 4.42 -8.66 -10.37
CA THR A 167 3.56 -7.48 -10.17
C THR A 167 2.32 -7.83 -9.35
N LEU A 168 1.71 -8.99 -9.64
CA LEU A 168 0.55 -9.49 -8.91
C LEU A 168 0.91 -9.80 -7.45
N GLU A 169 2.02 -10.49 -7.20
CA GLU A 169 2.52 -10.79 -5.85
C GLU A 169 2.75 -9.51 -5.03
N ASN A 170 3.44 -8.53 -5.61
CA ASN A 170 3.67 -7.24 -4.96
C ASN A 170 2.35 -6.52 -4.64
N THR A 171 1.39 -6.55 -5.55
CA THR A 171 0.07 -5.93 -5.37
C THR A 171 -0.71 -6.60 -4.25
N LEU A 172 -0.69 -7.94 -4.19
CA LEU A 172 -1.36 -8.71 -3.14
C LEU A 172 -0.76 -8.44 -1.77
N GLU A 173 0.57 -8.34 -1.68
CA GLU A 173 1.25 -8.02 -0.43
C GLU A 173 0.91 -6.60 0.07
N GLN A 174 0.95 -5.60 -0.83
CA GLN A 174 0.55 -4.23 -0.49
C GLN A 174 -0.90 -4.16 0.00
N ARG A 175 -1.80 -4.89 -0.68
CA ARG A 175 -3.21 -4.95 -0.29
C ARG A 175 -3.38 -5.57 1.10
N ARG A 176 -2.68 -6.68 1.38
CA ARG A 176 -2.71 -7.34 2.68
C ARG A 176 -2.25 -6.40 3.80
N GLN A 177 -1.14 -5.68 3.60
CA GLN A 177 -0.63 -4.71 4.57
C GLN A 177 -1.61 -3.56 4.83
N ALA A 178 -2.30 -3.09 3.78
CA ALA A 178 -3.33 -2.06 3.91
C ALA A 178 -4.56 -2.59 4.68
N GLU A 179 -5.00 -3.82 4.41
CA GLU A 179 -6.11 -4.47 5.12
C GLU A 179 -5.78 -4.65 6.62
N ASP A 180 -4.58 -5.12 6.97
CA ASP A 180 -4.13 -5.27 8.35
C ASP A 180 -4.06 -3.91 9.07
N SER A 181 -3.53 -2.88 8.39
CA SER A 181 -3.48 -1.52 8.92
C SER A 181 -4.86 -0.94 9.20
N LEU A 182 -5.81 -1.17 8.28
CA LEU A 182 -7.19 -0.73 8.43
C LEU A 182 -7.90 -1.46 9.58
N GLN A 183 -7.68 -2.78 9.72
CA GLN A 183 -8.21 -3.55 10.85
C GLN A 183 -7.71 -3.01 12.18
N HIS A 184 -6.42 -2.69 12.28
CA HIS A 184 -5.86 -2.07 13.47
C HIS A 184 -6.50 -0.70 13.79
N GLN A 185 -6.78 0.13 12.79
CA GLN A 185 -7.47 1.41 12.98
C GLN A 185 -8.92 1.22 13.44
N ILE A 186 -9.66 0.29 12.83
CA ILE A 186 -11.03 -0.04 13.23
C ILE A 186 -11.05 -0.51 14.69
N GLN A 187 -10.13 -1.40 15.08
CA GLN A 187 -10.05 -1.89 16.45
C GLN A 187 -9.80 -0.75 17.45
N ARG A 188 -8.91 0.21 17.11
CA ARG A 188 -8.66 1.40 17.95
C ARG A 188 -9.91 2.26 18.13
N VAL A 189 -10.65 2.50 17.05
CA VAL A 189 -11.90 3.28 17.12
C VAL A 189 -12.96 2.57 17.97
N LEU A 190 -13.10 1.25 17.82
CA LEU A 190 -14.04 0.46 18.62
C LEU A 190 -13.68 0.46 20.11
N LEU A 191 -12.38 0.33 20.44
CA LEU A 191 -11.90 0.41 21.82
C LEU A 191 -12.18 1.79 22.43
N LEU A 192 -11.91 2.88 21.71
CA LEU A 192 -12.23 4.24 22.17
C LEU A 192 -13.72 4.44 22.41
N LYS A 193 -14.57 3.90 21.52
CA LYS A 193 -16.03 3.93 21.68
C LYS A 193 -16.46 3.18 22.95
N GLN A 194 -15.92 2.00 23.19
CA GLN A 194 -16.21 1.20 24.39
C GLN A 194 -15.74 1.89 25.68
N ILE A 195 -14.52 2.44 25.70
CA ILE A 195 -13.98 3.19 26.84
C ILE A 195 -14.89 4.39 27.15
N THR A 196 -15.23 5.19 26.14
CA THR A 196 -16.11 6.36 26.29
C THR A 196 -17.49 5.96 26.82
N GLN A 197 -18.07 4.87 26.32
CA GLN A 197 -19.34 4.35 26.81
C GLN A 197 -19.26 3.90 28.27
N LYS A 198 -18.21 3.16 28.64
CA LYS A 198 -17.99 2.71 30.02
C LYS A 198 -17.78 3.88 30.99
N ILE A 199 -17.01 4.91 30.60
CA ILE A 199 -16.82 6.11 31.42
C ILE A 199 -18.17 6.80 31.67
N ARG A 200 -18.98 7.00 30.61
CA ARG A 200 -20.33 7.59 30.74
C ARG A 200 -21.26 6.77 31.64
N GLN A 201 -21.15 5.45 31.61
CA GLN A 201 -21.95 4.55 32.45
C GLN A 201 -21.43 4.46 33.90
N SER A 202 -20.13 4.67 34.12
CA SER A 202 -19.48 4.58 35.43
C SER A 202 -19.48 5.90 36.21
N LEU A 203 -19.75 7.03 35.53
CA LEU A 203 -20.02 8.31 36.17
C LEU A 203 -21.42 8.23 36.80
N ASP A 204 -21.47 7.87 38.08
CA ASP A 204 -22.69 7.92 38.87
C ASP A 204 -23.13 9.39 39.01
N VAL A 205 -24.16 9.75 38.23
CA VAL A 205 -24.69 11.11 38.18
C VAL A 205 -25.09 11.59 39.57
N ASP A 206 -25.63 10.69 40.41
CA ASP A 206 -26.04 11.03 41.76
C ASP A 206 -24.81 11.35 42.63
N GLN A 207 -23.73 10.58 42.49
CA GLN A 207 -22.47 10.83 43.20
C GLN A 207 -21.82 12.17 42.78
N ILE A 208 -21.89 12.52 41.50
CA ILE A 208 -21.34 13.79 40.98
C ILE A 208 -22.15 14.97 41.52
N LEU A 209 -23.47 14.90 41.44
CA LEU A 209 -24.35 15.95 41.95
C LEU A 209 -24.20 16.10 43.47
N GLN A 210 -24.11 14.99 44.21
CA GLN A 210 -23.91 14.99 45.66
C GLN A 210 -22.56 15.58 46.07
N THR A 211 -21.49 15.25 45.34
CA THR A 211 -20.16 15.84 45.58
C THR A 211 -20.17 17.34 45.29
N THR A 212 -20.84 17.75 44.21
CA THR A 212 -20.96 19.16 43.83
C THR A 212 -21.72 19.97 44.88
N ALA A 213 -22.85 19.45 45.36
CA ALA A 213 -23.61 20.08 46.44
C ALA A 213 -22.75 20.26 47.69
N THR A 214 -21.95 19.24 48.05
CA THR A 214 -21.03 19.26 49.20
C THR A 214 -19.96 20.34 49.07
N GLN A 215 -19.27 20.41 47.92
CA GLN A 215 -18.20 21.38 47.72
C GLN A 215 -18.71 22.82 47.67
N ILE A 216 -19.86 23.07 47.03
CA ILE A 216 -20.49 24.39 47.02
C ILE A 216 -20.89 24.79 48.45
N GLY A 217 -21.51 23.86 49.19
CA GLY A 217 -21.88 24.07 50.58
C GLY A 217 -20.72 24.54 51.45
N GLN A 218 -19.60 23.83 51.36
CA GLN A 218 -18.36 24.15 52.09
C GLN A 218 -17.73 25.47 51.61
N ALA A 219 -17.60 25.67 50.30
CA ALA A 219 -16.92 26.83 49.72
C ALA A 219 -17.60 28.17 50.04
N PHE A 220 -18.94 28.17 50.09
CA PHE A 220 -19.72 29.37 50.41
C PHE A 220 -20.05 29.51 51.90
N GLY A 221 -19.59 28.58 52.75
CA GLY A 221 -19.83 28.62 54.20
C GLY A 221 -21.32 28.67 54.56
N VAL A 222 -22.15 27.95 53.80
CA VAL A 222 -23.60 27.88 54.02
C VAL A 222 -23.94 26.63 54.83
N ASN A 223 -25.01 26.68 55.62
CA ASN A 223 -25.46 25.52 56.40
C ASN A 223 -26.17 24.46 55.51
N ARG A 224 -26.49 24.83 54.25
CA ARG A 224 -27.15 23.96 53.26
C ARG A 224 -26.95 24.41 51.83
N CYS A 225 -26.76 23.45 50.92
CA CYS A 225 -26.84 23.65 49.48
C CYS A 225 -27.69 22.51 48.87
N VAL A 226 -28.69 22.84 48.05
CA VAL A 226 -29.51 21.83 47.36
C VAL A 226 -29.42 22.06 45.86
N ILE A 227 -29.06 21.02 45.12
CA ILE A 227 -29.15 21.02 43.66
C ILE A 227 -30.51 20.46 43.28
N ARG A 228 -31.23 21.20 42.42
CA ARG A 228 -32.55 20.82 41.93
C ARG A 228 -32.55 20.72 40.42
N THR A 229 -33.19 19.69 39.89
CA THR A 229 -33.49 19.57 38.45
C THR A 229 -34.87 20.15 38.17
N TYR A 230 -35.09 20.69 36.98
CA TYR A 230 -36.39 21.23 36.58
C TYR A 230 -37.14 20.25 35.68
N ILE A 231 -38.37 19.91 36.04
CA ILE A 231 -39.24 19.02 35.28
C ILE A 231 -40.45 19.84 34.81
N ALA A 232 -40.59 20.00 33.49
CA ALA A 232 -41.55 20.94 32.89
C ALA A 232 -42.99 20.40 32.78
N ALA A 233 -43.19 19.08 32.77
CA ALA A 233 -44.50 18.44 32.55
C ALA A 233 -44.64 17.18 33.41
N PRO A 234 -45.86 16.77 33.83
CA PRO A 234 -47.17 17.37 33.54
C PRO A 234 -47.53 18.57 34.42
N ALA A 235 -46.83 18.76 35.55
CA ALA A 235 -46.89 19.94 36.39
C ALA A 235 -45.46 20.41 36.66
N PRO A 236 -45.11 21.69 36.42
CA PRO A 236 -43.77 22.21 36.65
C PRO A 236 -43.30 22.03 38.10
N LYS A 237 -42.26 21.21 38.30
CA LYS A 237 -41.67 20.91 39.62
C LYS A 237 -40.16 20.98 39.58
N ALA A 238 -39.56 21.19 40.76
CA ALA A 238 -38.11 21.22 40.93
C ALA A 238 -37.66 20.28 42.06
N PRO A 239 -37.59 18.95 41.86
CA PRO A 239 -37.13 18.02 42.90
C PRO A 239 -35.66 18.24 43.26
N GLY A 240 -35.31 17.96 44.53
CA GLY A 240 -33.92 17.89 44.97
C GLY A 240 -33.25 16.61 44.47
N VAL A 241 -32.09 16.74 43.84
CA VAL A 241 -31.29 15.61 43.33
C VAL A 241 -29.97 15.43 44.09
N ALA A 242 -29.55 16.43 44.86
CA ALA A 242 -28.41 16.36 45.75
C ALA A 242 -28.49 17.45 46.82
N GLU A 243 -27.99 17.17 48.03
CA GLU A 243 -28.03 18.10 49.15
C GLU A 243 -26.77 18.01 50.02
N TYR A 244 -26.14 19.15 50.24
CA TYR A 244 -25.22 19.38 51.36
C TYR A 244 -25.99 19.90 52.56
N LEU A 245 -25.72 19.33 53.72
CA LEU A 245 -26.40 19.66 54.96
C LEU A 245 -25.39 19.64 56.11
N GLU A 246 -25.28 20.75 56.83
CA GLU A 246 -24.49 20.81 58.05
C GLU A 246 -25.21 20.06 59.19
N ASN A 247 -24.43 19.47 60.10
CA ASN A 247 -24.98 18.70 61.22
C ASN A 247 -25.90 19.54 62.11
N GLY A 248 -27.06 18.99 62.48
CA GLY A 248 -28.06 19.67 63.32
C GLY A 248 -29.18 20.37 62.55
N TYR A 249 -29.20 20.29 61.21
CA TYR A 249 -30.25 20.84 60.35
C TYR A 249 -31.06 19.73 59.68
N GLU A 250 -32.37 19.94 59.46
CA GLU A 250 -33.29 18.95 58.83
C GLU A 250 -33.26 19.02 57.29
N SER A 251 -33.16 17.90 56.59
CA SER A 251 -33.11 17.85 55.11
C SER A 251 -34.23 18.65 54.42
N ALA A 252 -33.90 19.32 53.30
CA ALA A 252 -34.88 19.91 52.38
C ALA A 252 -34.95 19.22 51.02
N SER A 253 -34.33 18.06 50.85
CA SER A 253 -34.32 17.33 49.58
C SER A 253 -35.74 16.98 49.11
N GLU A 254 -36.63 16.60 50.03
CA GLU A 254 -38.03 16.21 49.75
C GLU A 254 -39.02 17.37 49.67
N LEU A 255 -38.59 18.61 49.96
CA LEU A 255 -39.46 19.77 49.82
C LEU A 255 -39.73 20.05 48.32
N GLU A 256 -40.98 19.88 47.90
CA GLU A 256 -41.43 20.27 46.56
C GLU A 256 -41.60 21.79 46.49
N ILE A 257 -40.82 22.44 45.62
CA ILE A 257 -40.97 23.87 45.34
C ILE A 257 -41.87 24.01 44.10
N PRO A 258 -43.08 24.59 44.21
CA PRO A 258 -43.92 24.85 43.05
C PRO A 258 -43.23 25.87 42.15
N ALA A 259 -43.15 25.56 40.85
CA ALA A 259 -42.53 26.46 39.88
C ALA A 259 -43.50 27.53 39.33
N VAL A 260 -44.82 27.34 39.53
CA VAL A 260 -45.88 28.30 39.20
C VAL A 260 -46.13 29.22 40.39
N ASP A 261 -46.31 30.51 40.16
CA ASP A 261 -46.52 31.58 41.17
C ASP A 261 -45.42 31.75 42.24
N ASN A 262 -44.24 31.17 42.03
CA ASN A 262 -43.08 31.37 42.89
C ASN A 262 -42.10 32.40 42.26
N PRO A 263 -42.03 33.64 42.78
CA PRO A 263 -41.22 34.70 42.18
C PRO A 263 -39.71 34.41 42.25
N HIS A 264 -39.25 33.57 43.19
CA HIS A 264 -37.86 33.14 43.26
C HIS A 264 -37.52 32.10 42.18
N MET A 265 -38.43 31.15 41.93
CA MET A 265 -38.27 30.18 40.84
C MET A 265 -38.35 30.84 39.47
N GLN A 266 -39.26 31.79 39.28
CA GLN A 266 -39.34 32.55 38.02
C GLN A 266 -38.04 33.30 37.74
N ARG A 267 -37.44 33.96 38.74
CA ARG A 267 -36.13 34.61 38.60
C ARG A 267 -35.00 33.62 38.31
N LEU A 268 -34.97 32.47 39.00
CA LEU A 268 -33.97 31.43 38.79
C LEU A 268 -34.04 30.85 37.36
N LEU A 269 -35.25 30.67 36.83
CA LEU A 269 -35.49 30.18 35.47
C LEU A 269 -35.16 31.22 34.40
N PHE A 270 -35.34 32.52 34.68
CA PHE A 270 -35.15 33.60 33.71
C PHE A 270 -33.71 34.12 33.59
N HIS A 271 -32.88 34.02 34.64
CA HIS A 271 -31.57 34.70 34.68
C HIS A 271 -30.37 33.76 34.75
N ASP A 272 -30.59 32.44 34.84
CA ASP A 272 -29.53 31.40 34.91
C ASP A 272 -28.39 31.75 35.90
N GLN A 273 -28.75 32.48 36.95
CA GLN A 273 -27.88 32.90 38.05
C GLN A 273 -28.46 32.37 39.34
N ALA A 274 -27.61 31.81 40.17
CA ALA A 274 -28.01 31.35 41.49
C ALA A 274 -28.38 32.55 42.38
N ILE A 275 -29.43 32.36 43.17
CA ILE A 275 -30.04 33.44 43.95
C ILE A 275 -29.74 33.21 45.43
N ALA A 276 -29.10 34.19 46.05
CA ALA A 276 -29.00 34.30 47.51
C ALA A 276 -30.15 35.20 48.02
N PRO A 277 -31.14 34.67 48.78
CA PRO A 277 -32.21 35.49 49.33
C PRO A 277 -31.67 36.49 50.36
N GLN A 278 -32.07 37.76 50.27
CA GLN A 278 -31.60 38.82 51.20
C GLN A 278 -32.48 38.98 52.46
N MET A 279 -33.64 38.34 52.57
CA MET A 279 -34.49 38.35 53.77
C MET A 279 -34.88 36.94 54.20
N TYR A 280 -34.49 36.57 55.42
CA TYR A 280 -34.64 35.22 56.00
C TYR A 280 -35.79 35.08 57.01
N THR A 281 -36.57 36.13 57.24
CA THR A 281 -37.51 36.19 58.39
C THR A 281 -38.99 36.22 58.02
N LEU A 282 -39.35 36.32 56.74
CA LEU A 282 -40.75 36.43 56.29
C LEU A 282 -41.20 35.33 55.33
N ASN A 283 -40.31 34.41 54.95
CA ASN A 283 -40.65 33.30 54.07
C ASN A 283 -40.56 31.99 54.88
N PRO A 284 -41.67 31.23 55.05
CA PRO A 284 -41.67 29.97 55.81
C PRO A 284 -40.68 28.94 55.26
N PHE A 285 -40.24 29.08 54.00
CA PHE A 285 -39.21 28.24 53.38
C PHE A 285 -37.76 28.62 53.74
N CYS A 286 -37.53 29.79 54.35
CA CYS A 286 -36.20 30.36 54.60
C CYS A 286 -35.98 30.81 56.06
N CYS A 287 -36.91 30.52 56.97
CA CYS A 287 -36.82 30.89 58.38
C CYS A 287 -35.48 30.46 59.00
N GLN A 288 -34.67 31.45 59.39
CA GLN A 288 -33.39 31.34 60.12
C GLN A 288 -32.16 30.77 59.38
N ARG A 289 -32.10 30.70 58.05
CA ARG A 289 -30.99 29.97 57.37
C ARG A 289 -30.44 30.66 56.13
N ARG A 290 -29.11 30.79 56.01
CA ARG A 290 -28.45 31.16 54.74
C ARG A 290 -28.63 30.04 53.72
N HIS A 291 -29.39 30.31 52.65
CA HIS A 291 -29.69 29.33 51.60
C HIS A 291 -29.15 29.82 50.26
N TYR A 292 -28.60 28.89 49.49
CA TYR A 292 -28.22 29.11 48.10
C TYR A 292 -29.04 28.17 47.22
N ILE A 293 -29.80 28.75 46.29
CA ILE A 293 -30.59 27.99 45.31
C ILE A 293 -29.92 28.19 43.95
N GLY A 294 -29.33 27.12 43.43
CA GLY A 294 -28.76 27.06 42.09
C GLY A 294 -29.55 26.10 41.19
N LYS A 295 -29.49 26.34 39.88
CA LYS A 295 -30.08 25.49 38.84
C LYS A 295 -28.95 24.85 38.04
N PHE A 296 -29.10 23.57 37.71
CA PHE A 296 -28.31 22.90 36.66
C PHE A 296 -29.23 22.64 35.46
N THR A 297 -28.74 22.89 34.25
CA THR A 297 -29.43 22.61 32.98
C THR A 297 -29.49 21.12 32.69
#